data_AF-A0A1H0RBV8-F1
#
_entry.id   AF-A0A1H0RBV8-F1
#
_cell.length_a   1.000
_cell.length_b   1.000
_cell.length_c   1.000
_cell.angle_alpha   90.00
_cell.angle_beta   90.00
_cell.angle_gamma   90.00
#
_symmetry.space_group_name_H-M   'P 1'
#
loop_
_entity.id
_entity.type
_entity.pdbx_description
1 polymer ?
#
loop_
_entity_poly.entity_id
_entity_poly.type
_entity_poly.pdbx_seq_one_letter_code
_entity_poly.pdbx_strand_id
1 'polypeptide(L)'
;MSRLQPRVLRRLRARSERGYVAVTVAIMLTVLLGFCAFAVDVGNWYYVGQKAQKAADAAALAGVPYLPSDQASAFSTARLQSKKNEFENVGVTTVTPSIDGRPTRLRVKVTTTVKNQFGWLLGVPTTTIARSAVADYAGPVPMGSPCNEYGDDPYPSGNRSSNCNNTGAFWANVGSPQAPKGNGDAFQNSMGSNSDYDANGYFYSITLDQDMPSLTIEAFDPALIAVGDKCDVNNLAGADNLSYSLGQTVVSDPDVRYAPNATSPMCTGDVRFGGTGEVQTQFTMRGLSQNAWDPLSYPVMTSASCAAKTFAGYDGDMAKVLKKNSPEYNARPDVAANFRQWKPLCTMTGGVSKGTYLVQIKTNGLGSDAASGHNRFSLRAYGSSGGDKDHISISGYAKMAMYGNTPNGTSKFYLAKVPTGSRGQLFTVRLFDIGDGATAGSTVKVMPPQEYGNTFSGCQGSGVQNGALTDCTINVSSAFNGQWQDVTVPIPSGYTCQDTSPTGCWLRLEFYYGPGSGPADTTSWTANVAGDPVRLVE
;
A
#
# COMPACT_ATOMS: atom_id res chain seq x y z
N MET A 1 -51.48 -9.68 121.39
CA MET A 1 -50.23 -9.08 120.88
C MET A 1 -49.86 -9.73 119.55
N SER A 2 -49.83 -8.92 118.48
CA SER A 2 -49.05 -9.01 117.23
C SER A 2 -48.28 -10.30 116.85
N ARG A 3 -48.44 -10.76 115.59
CA ARG A 3 -47.36 -11.07 114.59
C ARG A 3 -47.99 -11.54 113.27
N LEU A 4 -48.05 -10.68 112.24
CA LEU A 4 -47.17 -10.60 111.04
C LEU A 4 -47.32 -11.77 110.04
N GLN A 5 -48.01 -11.49 108.93
CA GLN A 5 -48.03 -12.31 107.69
C GLN A 5 -46.81 -12.00 106.80
N PRO A 6 -46.23 -12.99 106.09
CA PRO A 6 -45.19 -12.74 105.09
C PRO A 6 -45.78 -12.31 103.73
N ARG A 7 -45.29 -11.18 103.20
CA ARG A 7 -45.56 -10.72 101.83
C ARG A 7 -44.77 -11.56 100.83
N VAL A 8 -45.46 -12.28 99.95
CA VAL A 8 -44.87 -12.89 98.75
C VAL A 8 -44.76 -11.81 97.67
N LEU A 9 -43.54 -11.38 97.37
CA LEU A 9 -43.22 -10.52 96.22
C LEU A 9 -43.18 -11.36 94.94
N ARG A 10 -44.26 -11.29 94.16
CA ARG A 10 -44.34 -11.84 92.81
C ARG A 10 -43.52 -10.97 91.86
N ARG A 11 -42.32 -11.42 91.49
CA ARG A 11 -41.51 -10.83 90.40
C ARG A 11 -42.28 -10.97 89.07
N LEU A 12 -42.66 -9.84 88.49
CA LEU A 12 -43.12 -9.77 87.11
C LEU A 12 -41.91 -10.03 86.19
N ARG A 13 -41.96 -11.13 85.42
CA ARG A 13 -41.02 -11.39 84.33
C ARG A 13 -41.24 -10.33 83.23
N ALA A 14 -40.22 -9.53 82.98
CA ALA A 14 -40.15 -8.69 81.78
C ALA A 14 -40.16 -9.59 80.53
N ARG A 15 -41.14 -9.38 79.66
CA ARG A 15 -41.27 -10.02 78.34
C ARG A 15 -40.13 -9.50 77.46
N SER A 16 -39.21 -10.36 77.04
CA SER A 16 -38.08 -9.95 76.19
C SER A 16 -38.43 -10.08 74.70
N GLU A 17 -38.17 -9.05 73.90
CA GLU A 17 -38.35 -8.98 72.44
C GLU A 17 -37.34 -9.82 71.63
N ARG A 18 -36.71 -10.84 72.23
CA ARG A 18 -35.61 -11.62 71.62
C ARG A 18 -36.02 -12.46 70.40
N GLY A 19 -37.31 -12.75 70.22
CA GLY A 19 -37.80 -13.54 69.07
C GLY A 19 -37.93 -12.74 67.78
N TYR A 20 -38.35 -11.47 67.86
CA TYR A 20 -38.57 -10.61 66.69
C TYR A 20 -37.25 -10.27 65.98
N VAL A 21 -36.19 -10.00 66.75
CA VAL A 21 -34.86 -9.71 66.21
C VAL A 21 -34.32 -10.91 65.43
N ALA A 22 -34.48 -12.13 65.92
CA ALA A 22 -34.02 -13.34 65.23
C ALA A 22 -34.71 -13.54 63.87
N VAL A 23 -36.03 -13.33 63.80
CA VAL A 23 -36.80 -13.43 62.55
C VAL A 23 -36.39 -12.34 61.56
N THR A 24 -36.26 -11.10 62.03
CA THR A 24 -35.86 -9.97 61.18
C THR A 24 -34.45 -10.15 60.63
N VAL A 25 -33.50 -10.62 61.45
CA VAL A 25 -32.13 -10.93 61.03
C VAL A 25 -32.11 -12.06 60.00
N ALA A 26 -32.89 -13.13 60.18
CA ALA A 26 -32.96 -14.23 59.22
C ALA A 26 -33.49 -13.78 57.85
N ILE A 27 -34.53 -12.96 57.83
CA ILE A 27 -35.09 -12.39 56.60
C ILE A 27 -34.07 -11.46 55.93
N MET A 28 -33.47 -10.54 56.69
CA MET A 28 -32.49 -9.59 56.16
C MET A 28 -31.22 -10.29 55.64
N LEU A 29 -30.74 -11.32 56.33
CA LEU A 29 -29.59 -12.10 55.86
C LEU A 29 -29.88 -12.77 54.52
N THR A 30 -31.10 -13.31 54.36
CA THR A 30 -31.53 -13.94 53.09
C THR A 30 -31.58 -12.91 51.96
N VAL A 31 -32.10 -11.72 52.24
CA VAL A 31 -32.13 -10.59 51.28
C VAL A 31 -30.71 -10.16 50.89
N LEU A 32 -29.81 -10.01 51.86
CA LEU A 32 -28.41 -9.64 51.61
C LEU A 32 -27.67 -10.70 50.77
N LEU A 33 -27.87 -11.99 51.07
CA LEU A 33 -27.31 -13.07 50.26
C LEU A 33 -27.86 -13.07 48.84
N GLY A 34 -29.15 -12.76 48.67
CA GLY A 34 -29.77 -12.58 47.35
C GLY A 34 -29.12 -11.45 46.55
N PHE A 35 -28.80 -10.32 47.18
CA PHE A 35 -28.07 -9.23 46.53
C PHE A 35 -26.62 -9.60 46.18
N CYS A 36 -25.92 -10.32 47.05
CA CYS A 36 -24.57 -10.83 46.75
C CYS A 36 -24.58 -11.79 45.56
N ALA A 37 -25.54 -12.72 45.55
CA ALA A 37 -25.76 -13.66 44.45
C ALA A 37 -26.00 -12.94 43.12
N PHE A 38 -26.89 -11.94 43.13
CA PHE A 38 -27.15 -11.09 41.98
C PHE A 38 -25.91 -10.33 41.51
N ALA A 39 -25.15 -9.74 42.44
CA ALA A 39 -23.92 -9.01 42.12
C ALA A 39 -22.86 -9.92 41.46
N VAL A 40 -22.74 -11.18 41.88
CA VAL A 40 -21.83 -12.16 41.26
C VAL A 40 -22.24 -12.48 39.83
N ASP A 41 -23.53 -12.73 39.59
CA ASP A 41 -24.02 -13.05 38.24
C ASP A 41 -23.86 -11.87 37.29
N VAL A 42 -24.24 -10.66 37.72
CA VAL A 42 -24.05 -9.43 36.93
C VAL A 42 -22.56 -9.17 36.68
N GLY A 43 -21.71 -9.31 37.70
CA GLY A 43 -20.26 -9.17 37.56
C GLY A 43 -19.67 -10.14 36.53
N ASN A 44 -20.13 -11.39 36.54
CA ASN A 44 -19.75 -12.39 35.55
C ASN A 44 -20.23 -12.01 34.13
N TRP A 45 -21.43 -11.46 33.97
CA TRP A 45 -21.91 -10.99 32.66
C TRP A 45 -21.05 -9.85 32.11
N TYR A 46 -20.66 -8.89 32.94
CA TYR A 46 -19.75 -7.82 32.53
C TYR A 46 -18.38 -8.36 32.15
N TYR A 47 -17.83 -9.28 32.94
CA TYR A 47 -16.54 -9.90 32.67
C TYR A 47 -16.53 -10.68 31.34
N VAL A 48 -17.50 -11.58 31.14
CA VAL A 48 -17.62 -12.33 29.88
C VAL A 48 -17.94 -11.40 28.72
N GLY A 49 -18.76 -10.36 28.92
CA GLY A 49 -19.05 -9.34 27.93
C GLY A 49 -17.80 -8.58 27.47
N GLN A 50 -16.88 -8.23 28.37
CA GLN A 50 -15.62 -7.60 28.00
C GLN A 50 -14.69 -8.55 27.23
N LYS A 51 -14.62 -9.84 27.62
CA LYS A 51 -13.85 -10.83 26.85
C LYS A 51 -14.45 -11.04 25.45
N ALA A 52 -15.78 -11.11 25.35
CA ALA A 52 -16.48 -11.27 24.07
C ALA A 52 -16.27 -10.05 23.15
N GLN A 53 -16.26 -8.84 23.71
CA GLN A 53 -15.96 -7.63 22.94
C GLN A 53 -14.51 -7.67 22.41
N LYS A 54 -13.52 -7.97 23.25
CA LYS A 54 -12.12 -8.12 22.81
C LYS A 54 -11.96 -9.16 21.70
N ALA A 55 -12.70 -10.27 21.80
CA ALA A 55 -12.72 -11.30 20.78
C ALA A 55 -13.34 -10.81 19.47
N ALA A 56 -14.45 -10.06 19.54
CA ALA A 56 -15.09 -9.45 18.37
C ALA A 56 -14.17 -8.42 17.70
N ASP A 57 -13.54 -7.53 18.48
CA ASP A 57 -12.60 -6.50 18.02
C ASP A 57 -11.42 -7.16 17.31
N ALA A 58 -10.75 -8.11 17.97
CA ALA A 58 -9.61 -8.83 17.40
C ALA A 58 -9.99 -9.60 16.13
N ALA A 59 -11.17 -10.24 16.11
CA ALA A 59 -11.65 -10.97 14.95
C ALA A 59 -11.97 -10.06 13.76
N ALA A 60 -12.62 -8.91 14.00
CA ALA A 60 -12.91 -7.93 12.97
C ALA A 60 -11.62 -7.34 12.39
N LEU A 61 -10.68 -6.93 13.24
CA LEU A 61 -9.37 -6.38 12.83
C LEU A 61 -8.53 -7.40 12.05
N ALA A 62 -8.57 -8.69 12.42
CA ALA A 62 -7.79 -9.72 11.74
C ALA A 62 -8.41 -10.19 10.41
N GLY A 63 -9.73 -10.11 10.27
CA GLY A 63 -10.43 -10.56 9.07
C GLY A 63 -10.60 -9.49 7.99
N VAL A 64 -10.77 -8.22 8.38
CA VAL A 64 -10.98 -7.12 7.41
C VAL A 64 -9.85 -6.92 6.37
N PRO A 65 -8.56 -7.27 6.62
CA PRO A 65 -7.48 -7.23 5.62
C PRO A 65 -7.75 -7.91 4.29
N TYR A 66 -8.59 -8.94 4.27
CA TYR A 66 -8.87 -9.72 3.07
C TYR A 66 -10.02 -9.16 2.23
N LEU A 67 -10.71 -8.14 2.72
CA LEU A 67 -11.82 -7.50 2.01
C LEU A 67 -11.32 -6.38 1.08
N PRO A 68 -11.99 -6.15 -0.06
CA PRO A 68 -13.16 -6.87 -0.56
C PRO A 68 -12.82 -8.13 -1.37
N SER A 69 -11.54 -8.34 -1.70
CA SER A 69 -11.09 -9.29 -2.73
C SER A 69 -11.23 -10.77 -2.37
N ASP A 70 -11.15 -11.11 -1.08
CA ASP A 70 -11.18 -12.50 -0.59
C ASP A 70 -12.02 -12.64 0.69
N GLN A 71 -13.34 -12.64 0.50
CA GLN A 71 -14.30 -12.82 1.58
C GLN A 71 -14.13 -14.16 2.33
N ALA A 72 -13.70 -15.21 1.64
CA ALA A 72 -13.54 -16.53 2.24
C ALA A 72 -12.42 -16.52 3.29
N SER A 73 -11.28 -15.93 2.94
CA SER A 73 -10.16 -15.74 3.87
C SER A 73 -10.47 -14.73 4.97
N ALA A 74 -11.26 -13.68 4.69
CA ALA A 74 -11.73 -12.75 5.70
C ALA A 74 -12.50 -13.47 6.82
N PHE A 75 -13.46 -14.32 6.43
CA PHE A 75 -14.35 -14.99 7.37
C PHE A 75 -13.66 -16.12 8.13
N SER A 76 -12.77 -16.87 7.47
CA SER A 76 -12.00 -17.92 8.12
C SER A 76 -11.02 -17.34 9.14
N THR A 77 -10.31 -16.25 8.79
CA THR A 77 -9.35 -15.58 9.68
C THR A 77 -10.04 -14.96 10.89
N ALA A 78 -11.18 -14.29 10.70
CA ALA A 78 -11.97 -13.75 11.81
C ALA A 78 -12.36 -14.83 12.84
N ARG A 79 -12.83 -16.00 12.37
CA ARG A 79 -13.17 -17.13 13.24
C ARG A 79 -11.94 -17.70 13.96
N LEU A 80 -10.81 -17.85 13.25
CA LEU A 80 -9.56 -18.32 13.84
C LEU A 80 -9.08 -17.37 14.95
N GLN A 81 -9.18 -16.06 14.72
CA GLN A 81 -8.76 -15.07 15.69
C GLN A 81 -9.70 -14.99 16.90
N SER A 82 -11.02 -15.13 16.69
CA SER A 82 -11.99 -15.26 17.79
C SER A 82 -11.69 -16.49 18.67
N LYS A 83 -11.32 -17.62 18.05
CA LYS A 83 -10.89 -18.83 18.77
C LYS A 83 -9.66 -18.59 19.64
N LYS A 84 -8.65 -17.86 19.15
CA LYS A 84 -7.47 -17.48 19.96
C LYS A 84 -7.83 -16.60 21.16
N ASN A 85 -8.98 -15.93 21.11
CA ASN A 85 -9.53 -15.13 22.21
C ASN A 85 -10.57 -15.91 23.05
N GLU A 86 -10.55 -17.24 23.02
CA GLU A 86 -11.43 -18.16 23.78
C GLU A 86 -12.89 -18.24 23.29
N PHE A 87 -13.23 -17.61 22.17
CA PHE A 87 -14.57 -17.69 21.58
C PHE A 87 -14.53 -18.46 20.27
N GLU A 88 -14.43 -19.78 20.36
CA GLU A 88 -14.55 -20.68 19.22
C GLU A 88 -16.00 -20.82 18.77
N ASN A 89 -16.24 -20.91 17.46
CA ASN A 89 -17.57 -21.06 16.87
C ASN A 89 -18.10 -22.50 17.02
N VAL A 90 -18.39 -22.91 18.26
CA VAL A 90 -18.85 -24.26 18.61
C VAL A 90 -19.72 -24.24 19.88
N GLY A 91 -20.69 -25.15 19.96
CA GLY A 91 -21.50 -25.37 21.15
C GLY A 91 -22.34 -24.15 21.52
N VAL A 92 -22.04 -23.57 22.69
CA VAL A 92 -22.76 -22.41 23.25
C VAL A 92 -22.30 -21.06 22.68
N THR A 93 -21.26 -21.06 21.84
CA THR A 93 -20.70 -19.86 21.24
C THR A 93 -20.88 -19.87 19.72
N THR A 94 -21.36 -18.75 19.18
CA THR A 94 -21.48 -18.50 17.75
C THR A 94 -20.68 -17.25 17.36
N VAL A 95 -19.85 -17.38 16.33
CA VAL A 95 -19.07 -16.28 15.74
C VAL A 95 -19.51 -16.08 14.30
N THR A 96 -20.09 -14.92 14.02
CA THR A 96 -20.67 -14.60 12.72
C THR A 96 -19.97 -13.38 12.11
N PRO A 97 -19.01 -13.61 11.20
CA PRO A 97 -18.49 -12.56 10.31
C PRO A 97 -19.52 -12.23 9.21
N SER A 98 -19.64 -10.95 8.86
CA SER A 98 -20.50 -10.47 7.75
C SER A 98 -20.01 -9.13 7.20
N ILE A 99 -20.31 -8.82 5.94
CA ILE A 99 -20.03 -7.51 5.35
C ILE A 99 -20.96 -6.45 5.96
N ASP A 100 -20.41 -5.29 6.35
CA ASP A 100 -21.16 -4.22 7.03
C ASP A 100 -21.42 -3.02 6.11
N GLY A 101 -22.39 -3.16 5.20
CA GLY A 101 -22.89 -2.09 4.33
C GLY A 101 -21.92 -1.58 3.25
N ARG A 102 -20.60 -1.68 3.46
CA ARG A 102 -19.53 -1.37 2.50
C ARG A 102 -18.65 -2.62 2.28
N PRO A 103 -18.14 -2.84 1.07
CA PRO A 103 -17.36 -4.04 0.76
C PRO A 103 -16.00 -4.09 1.48
N THR A 104 -15.52 -2.97 2.05
CA THR A 104 -14.29 -2.87 2.87
C THR A 104 -14.51 -3.06 4.37
N ARG A 105 -15.75 -3.31 4.81
CA ARG A 105 -16.09 -3.41 6.24
C ARG A 105 -16.47 -4.82 6.64
N LEU A 106 -15.86 -5.28 7.72
CA LEU A 106 -16.18 -6.57 8.33
C LEU A 106 -16.80 -6.34 9.71
N ARG A 107 -18.05 -6.75 9.87
CA ARG A 107 -18.69 -6.93 11.18
C ARG A 107 -18.41 -8.34 11.68
N VAL A 108 -18.00 -8.49 12.93
CA VAL A 108 -17.95 -9.78 13.61
C VAL A 108 -18.84 -9.71 14.83
N LYS A 109 -19.83 -10.61 14.91
CA LYS A 109 -20.69 -10.79 16.08
C LYS A 109 -20.30 -12.06 16.82
N VAL A 110 -19.94 -11.91 18.09
CA VAL A 110 -19.66 -13.01 19.02
C VAL A 110 -20.85 -13.13 19.96
N THR A 111 -21.50 -14.29 19.97
CA THR A 111 -22.62 -14.60 20.86
C THR A 111 -22.26 -15.83 21.69
N THR A 112 -22.40 -15.77 23.02
CA THR A 112 -22.16 -16.92 23.90
C THR A 112 -23.24 -17.04 24.96
N THR A 113 -23.49 -18.25 25.46
CA THR A 113 -24.41 -18.49 26.59
C THR A 113 -23.62 -18.81 27.85
N VAL A 114 -23.82 -18.00 28.89
CA VAL A 114 -23.16 -18.13 30.19
C VAL A 114 -24.12 -18.75 31.19
N LYS A 115 -23.63 -19.69 32.01
CA LYS A 115 -24.37 -20.23 33.13
C LYS A 115 -24.36 -19.24 34.30
N ASN A 116 -25.54 -18.92 34.83
CA ASN A 116 -25.66 -18.11 36.04
C ASN A 116 -25.37 -18.99 37.26
N GLN A 117 -24.58 -18.47 38.19
CA GLN A 117 -24.19 -19.16 39.42
C GLN A 117 -25.38 -19.23 40.39
N PHE A 118 -26.19 -18.17 40.45
CA PHE A 118 -27.32 -18.08 41.38
C PHE A 118 -28.66 -17.76 40.69
N GLY A 119 -28.66 -17.28 39.45
CA GLY A 119 -29.86 -16.95 38.67
C GLY A 119 -30.84 -18.12 38.48
N TRP A 120 -30.38 -19.36 38.61
CA TRP A 120 -31.25 -20.55 38.62
C TRP A 120 -32.30 -20.51 39.75
N LEU A 121 -32.01 -19.85 40.87
CA LEU A 121 -32.94 -19.65 41.99
C LEU A 121 -34.14 -18.78 41.60
N LEU A 122 -33.97 -17.96 40.55
CA LEU A 122 -34.99 -17.07 39.99
C LEU A 122 -35.55 -17.59 38.66
N GLY A 123 -35.27 -18.85 38.29
CA GLY A 123 -35.71 -19.44 37.03
C GLY A 123 -34.89 -19.02 35.80
N VAL A 124 -33.75 -18.37 35.98
CA VAL A 124 -32.85 -17.89 34.91
C VAL A 124 -31.48 -18.59 35.03
N PRO A 125 -31.37 -19.88 34.66
CA PRO A 125 -30.13 -20.64 34.84
C PRO A 125 -29.00 -20.22 33.88
N THR A 126 -29.32 -19.53 32.79
CA THR A 126 -28.36 -19.06 31.79
C THR A 126 -28.72 -17.68 31.25
N THR A 127 -27.72 -16.98 30.70
CA THR A 127 -27.88 -15.69 30.06
C THR A 127 -27.07 -15.66 28.76
N THR A 128 -27.67 -15.17 27.68
CA THR A 128 -26.97 -14.98 26.41
C THR A 128 -26.32 -13.60 26.34
N ILE A 129 -25.03 -13.57 26.01
CA ILE A 129 -24.24 -12.36 25.83
C ILE A 129 -23.86 -12.26 24.36
N ALA A 130 -24.15 -11.12 23.74
CA ALA A 130 -23.73 -10.82 22.38
C ALA A 130 -22.92 -9.51 22.35
N ARG A 131 -21.81 -9.52 21.61
CA ARG A 131 -20.99 -8.36 21.30
C ARG A 131 -20.66 -8.35 19.82
N SER A 132 -20.51 -7.15 19.26
CA SER A 132 -20.09 -6.97 17.88
C SER A 132 -19.02 -5.91 17.80
N ALA A 133 -18.20 -6.04 16.77
CA ALA A 133 -17.23 -5.04 16.36
C ALA A 133 -17.31 -4.91 14.85
N VAL A 134 -17.09 -3.70 14.34
CA VAL A 134 -16.95 -3.48 12.90
C VAL A 134 -15.55 -2.91 12.66
N ALA A 135 -14.80 -3.55 11.78
CA ALA A 135 -13.54 -3.02 11.29
C ALA A 135 -13.70 -2.55 9.84
N ASP A 136 -13.01 -1.47 9.47
CA ASP A 136 -12.93 -0.95 8.09
C ASP A 136 -11.47 -1.03 7.61
N TYR A 137 -11.30 -1.38 6.33
CA TYR A 137 -10.01 -1.53 5.64
C TYR A 137 -9.72 -0.32 4.74
N ALA A 138 -8.54 0.28 4.91
CA ALA A 138 -7.96 1.24 3.98
C ALA A 138 -6.51 0.84 3.66
N GLY A 139 -6.34 -0.06 2.69
CA GLY A 139 -5.04 -0.52 2.18
C GLY A 139 -4.14 0.63 1.71
N PRO A 140 -2.82 0.37 1.58
CA PRO A 140 -1.96 1.19 0.74
C PRO A 140 -2.67 1.41 -0.60
N VAL A 141 -2.80 2.68 -1.00
CA VAL A 141 -3.54 3.02 -2.20
C VAL A 141 -2.64 2.70 -3.39
N PRO A 142 -3.00 1.76 -4.28
CA PRO A 142 -2.22 1.46 -5.47
C PRO A 142 -2.00 2.72 -6.30
N MET A 143 -0.76 3.00 -6.70
CA MET A 143 -0.38 4.25 -7.38
C MET A 143 0.17 4.04 -8.80
N GLY A 144 -0.01 5.05 -9.65
CA GLY A 144 0.75 5.23 -10.90
C GLY A 144 0.23 4.48 -12.14
N SER A 145 -0.33 3.28 -12.01
CA SER A 145 -0.87 2.57 -13.18
C SER A 145 -1.88 1.45 -12.84
N PRO A 146 -3.03 1.37 -13.54
CA PRO A 146 -3.91 0.21 -13.57
C PRO A 146 -3.48 -0.87 -14.59
N CYS A 147 -2.54 -0.54 -15.46
CA CYS A 147 -2.18 -1.36 -16.61
C CYS A 147 -1.21 -2.48 -16.20
N ASN A 148 -1.02 -3.46 -17.08
CA ASN A 148 0.02 -4.47 -16.92
C ASN A 148 1.45 -3.94 -17.15
N GLU A 149 1.60 -2.61 -17.16
CA GLU A 149 2.82 -1.84 -17.39
C GLU A 149 2.86 -0.69 -16.37
N TYR A 150 4.06 -0.35 -15.91
CA TYR A 150 4.33 0.78 -15.03
C TYR A 150 5.50 1.59 -15.58
N GLY A 151 5.23 2.84 -15.94
CA GLY A 151 6.12 3.69 -16.72
C GLY A 151 5.95 3.53 -18.24
N ASP A 152 6.84 4.15 -19.01
CA ASP A 152 6.84 4.09 -20.47
C ASP A 152 7.22 2.69 -21.00
N ASP A 153 6.48 2.19 -21.99
CA ASP A 153 6.89 1.02 -22.79
C ASP A 153 7.18 1.47 -24.24
N PRO A 154 8.47 1.49 -24.65
CA PRO A 154 8.86 1.83 -26.02
C PRO A 154 8.48 0.76 -27.06
N TYR A 155 8.15 -0.46 -26.62
CA TYR A 155 7.81 -1.61 -27.47
C TYR A 155 6.54 -2.32 -26.99
N PRO A 156 5.38 -1.65 -27.01
CA PRO A 156 4.16 -2.16 -26.40
C PRO A 156 3.45 -3.26 -27.22
N SER A 157 3.86 -3.43 -28.49
CA SER A 157 3.19 -4.33 -29.42
C SER A 157 3.14 -5.77 -28.90
N GLY A 158 1.92 -6.27 -28.67
CA GLY A 158 1.65 -7.65 -28.23
C GLY A 158 1.57 -7.84 -26.72
N ASN A 159 2.19 -6.95 -25.92
CA ASN A 159 2.27 -7.09 -24.47
C ASN A 159 1.32 -6.17 -23.71
N ARG A 160 0.94 -5.00 -24.27
CA ARG A 160 0.07 -4.05 -23.58
C ARG A 160 -1.38 -4.51 -23.49
N SER A 161 -1.96 -4.40 -22.31
CA SER A 161 -3.40 -4.63 -22.09
C SER A 161 -4.27 -3.81 -23.04
N SER A 162 -5.31 -4.43 -23.58
CA SER A 162 -6.36 -3.78 -24.38
C SER A 162 -7.14 -2.73 -23.58
N ASN A 163 -7.10 -2.79 -22.25
CA ASN A 163 -7.70 -1.79 -21.38
C ASN A 163 -6.88 -0.48 -21.30
N CYS A 164 -5.70 -0.44 -21.92
CA CYS A 164 -4.73 0.65 -21.80
C CYS A 164 -4.36 1.25 -23.15
N ASN A 165 -4.80 2.49 -23.39
CA ASN A 165 -4.71 3.12 -24.71
C ASN A 165 -3.49 4.04 -24.90
N ASN A 166 -2.70 4.33 -23.86
CA ASN A 166 -1.56 5.23 -23.95
C ASN A 166 -0.27 4.58 -23.44
N THR A 167 0.88 5.03 -23.97
CA THR A 167 2.18 4.85 -23.32
C THR A 167 2.16 5.54 -21.95
N GLY A 168 3.03 5.09 -21.04
CA GLY A 168 3.37 5.88 -19.86
C GLY A 168 3.73 7.33 -20.24
N ALA A 169 3.72 8.22 -19.24
CA ALA A 169 4.21 9.60 -19.38
C ALA A 169 5.38 9.87 -18.43
N PHE A 170 6.05 8.80 -17.99
CA PHE A 170 7.08 8.82 -16.95
C PHE A 170 7.90 7.52 -16.92
N TRP A 171 9.10 7.61 -16.37
CA TRP A 171 9.91 6.46 -15.96
C TRP A 171 9.85 6.27 -14.45
N ALA A 172 9.77 5.03 -13.98
CA ALA A 172 9.94 4.72 -12.57
C ALA A 172 11.36 5.07 -12.13
N ASN A 173 11.58 5.43 -10.87
CA ASN A 173 12.89 5.81 -10.37
C ASN A 173 13.26 5.05 -9.09
N VAL A 174 14.53 4.71 -8.95
CA VAL A 174 15.16 4.36 -7.68
C VAL A 174 16.51 5.06 -7.54
N GLY A 175 16.64 5.91 -6.53
CA GLY A 175 17.90 6.55 -6.19
C GLY A 175 18.87 5.64 -5.44
N SER A 176 20.15 5.95 -5.50
CA SER A 176 21.21 5.39 -4.64
C SER A 176 21.21 6.04 -3.24
N PRO A 177 21.79 5.39 -2.22
CA PRO A 177 22.00 5.98 -0.89
C PRO A 177 22.65 7.38 -0.89
N GLN A 178 23.59 7.62 -1.81
CA GLN A 178 24.32 8.88 -1.94
C GLN A 178 23.65 9.89 -2.88
N ALA A 179 22.56 9.51 -3.57
CA ALA A 179 21.86 10.42 -4.47
C ALA A 179 21.25 11.54 -3.63
N PRO A 180 21.55 12.83 -3.89
CA PRO A 180 21.01 13.92 -3.09
C PRO A 180 19.49 13.89 -3.07
N LYS A 181 18.90 14.00 -1.87
CA LYS A 181 17.44 14.09 -1.72
C LYS A 181 16.84 15.23 -2.55
N GLY A 182 17.60 16.32 -2.71
CA GLY A 182 17.20 17.49 -3.48
C GLY A 182 17.03 17.26 -4.98
N ASN A 183 17.42 16.08 -5.49
CA ASN A 183 17.16 15.66 -6.88
C ASN A 183 15.87 14.82 -6.99
N GLY A 184 15.08 14.78 -5.91
CA GLY A 184 13.67 14.43 -5.97
C GLY A 184 13.24 13.03 -5.55
N ASP A 185 14.20 12.12 -5.31
CA ASP A 185 13.92 10.86 -4.62
C ASP A 185 13.95 11.08 -3.10
N ALA A 186 12.78 11.32 -2.50
CA ALA A 186 12.66 11.61 -1.07
C ALA A 186 13.11 10.44 -0.19
N PHE A 187 13.01 9.20 -0.71
CA PHE A 187 13.05 7.99 0.09
C PHE A 187 14.37 7.22 0.01
N GLN A 188 15.25 7.51 -0.95
CA GLN A 188 16.47 6.70 -1.15
C GLN A 188 17.76 7.33 -0.62
N ASN A 189 17.80 8.64 -0.37
CA ASN A 189 18.97 9.28 0.21
C ASN A 189 19.14 8.87 1.68
N SER A 190 20.22 8.15 2.01
CA SER A 190 20.56 7.73 3.39
C SER A 190 21.52 8.71 4.08
N MET A 191 21.89 9.79 3.40
CA MET A 191 22.84 10.78 3.89
C MET A 191 22.16 11.83 4.77
N GLY A 192 22.89 12.36 5.75
CA GLY A 192 22.36 13.35 6.69
C GLY A 192 21.20 12.83 7.53
N SER A 193 20.31 13.73 7.95
CA SER A 193 19.12 13.42 8.75
C SER A 193 17.85 13.34 7.88
N ASN A 194 17.88 12.57 6.79
CA ASN A 194 16.68 12.36 5.97
C ASN A 194 15.65 11.49 6.71
N SER A 195 14.62 12.11 7.29
CA SER A 195 13.54 11.41 7.98
C SER A 195 12.67 10.54 7.08
N ASP A 196 12.70 10.78 5.77
CA ASP A 196 11.90 10.05 4.78
C ASP A 196 12.65 8.82 4.24
N TYR A 197 13.92 8.61 4.61
CA TYR A 197 14.71 7.49 4.08
C TYR A 197 14.07 6.13 4.41
N ASP A 198 14.00 5.28 3.38
CA ASP A 198 13.52 3.91 3.50
C ASP A 198 14.54 2.95 2.87
N ALA A 199 15.19 2.19 3.73
CA ALA A 199 16.19 1.20 3.36
C ALA A 199 15.63 0.01 2.56
N ASN A 200 14.31 -0.12 2.43
CA ASN A 200 13.71 -1.19 1.64
C ASN A 200 13.51 -0.83 0.16
N GLY A 201 13.79 0.42 -0.23
CA GLY A 201 13.58 0.85 -1.61
C GLY A 201 12.12 1.10 -1.93
N TYR A 202 11.70 0.65 -3.11
CA TYR A 202 10.33 0.72 -3.61
C TYR A 202 9.73 -0.66 -3.76
N PHE A 203 8.42 -0.76 -3.53
CA PHE A 203 7.64 -1.96 -3.82
C PHE A 203 6.62 -1.65 -4.89
N TYR A 204 6.56 -2.52 -5.89
CA TYR A 204 5.56 -2.49 -6.94
C TYR A 204 4.70 -3.75 -6.85
N SER A 205 3.39 -3.56 -6.82
CA SER A 205 2.42 -4.65 -6.83
C SER A 205 2.15 -5.10 -8.25
N ILE A 206 2.15 -6.41 -8.46
CA ILE A 206 1.67 -7.08 -9.66
C ILE A 206 0.44 -7.86 -9.25
N THR A 207 -0.73 -7.33 -9.56
CA THR A 207 -2.01 -7.91 -9.15
C THR A 207 -2.66 -8.65 -10.31
N LEU A 208 -2.97 -9.91 -10.06
CA LEU A 208 -3.67 -10.82 -10.95
C LEU A 208 -5.12 -10.97 -10.46
N ASP A 209 -6.11 -10.69 -11.31
CA ASP A 209 -7.52 -10.86 -10.95
C ASP A 209 -8.06 -12.29 -11.22
N GLN A 210 -7.31 -13.10 -11.96
CA GLN A 210 -7.59 -14.51 -12.23
C GLN A 210 -6.32 -15.37 -12.24
N ASP A 211 -6.52 -16.68 -12.08
CA ASP A 211 -5.45 -17.66 -12.24
C ASP A 211 -5.01 -17.71 -13.71
N MET A 212 -3.72 -17.90 -13.96
CA MET A 212 -3.18 -17.95 -15.34
C MET A 212 -2.11 -19.04 -15.51
N PRO A 213 -1.90 -19.58 -16.72
CA PRO A 213 -0.96 -20.69 -16.94
C PRO A 213 0.50 -20.32 -16.68
N SER A 214 0.86 -19.06 -16.98
CA SER A 214 2.20 -18.50 -16.77
C SER A 214 2.13 -17.00 -16.56
N LEU A 215 3.17 -16.46 -15.94
CA LEU A 215 3.36 -15.02 -15.75
C LEU A 215 4.83 -14.69 -15.99
N THR A 216 5.09 -13.78 -16.93
CA THR A 216 6.42 -13.20 -17.16
C THR A 216 6.39 -11.75 -16.70
N ILE A 217 7.42 -11.36 -15.94
CA ILE A 217 7.62 -10.00 -15.43
C ILE A 217 8.96 -9.53 -15.93
N GLU A 218 9.00 -8.33 -16.50
CA GLU A 218 10.19 -7.74 -17.09
C GLU A 218 10.41 -6.31 -16.60
N ALA A 219 11.67 -5.88 -16.65
CA ALA A 219 12.05 -4.49 -16.50
C ALA A 219 12.74 -3.99 -17.77
N PHE A 220 12.40 -2.77 -18.19
CA PHE A 220 13.10 -2.06 -19.25
C PHE A 220 14.21 -1.22 -18.64
N ASP A 221 15.40 -1.30 -19.22
CA ASP A 221 16.60 -0.57 -18.77
C ASP A 221 16.87 -0.74 -17.26
N PRO A 222 17.03 -1.99 -16.78
CA PRO A 222 17.09 -2.25 -15.33
C PRO A 222 18.40 -1.79 -14.68
N ALA A 223 19.43 -1.46 -15.46
CA ALA A 223 20.75 -1.06 -14.99
C ALA A 223 20.91 0.46 -15.11
N LEU A 224 21.49 1.12 -14.11
CA LEU A 224 21.79 2.55 -14.20
C LEU A 224 22.91 2.77 -15.23
N ILE A 225 22.56 3.16 -16.44
CA ILE A 225 23.52 3.45 -17.51
C ILE A 225 23.47 4.95 -17.76
N ALA A 226 24.49 5.66 -17.27
CA ALA A 226 24.49 7.11 -17.22
C ALA A 226 24.37 7.72 -18.63
N VAL A 227 23.24 8.32 -18.96
CA VAL A 227 22.99 9.03 -20.22
C VAL A 227 22.54 10.47 -19.99
N GLY A 228 22.37 10.86 -18.72
CA GLY A 228 21.82 12.14 -18.29
C GLY A 228 20.32 12.23 -18.53
N ASP A 229 19.67 13.17 -17.85
CA ASP A 229 18.21 13.29 -17.81
C ASP A 229 17.55 13.38 -19.20
N LYS A 230 18.26 14.00 -20.14
CA LYS A 230 17.81 14.23 -21.52
C LYS A 230 18.51 13.33 -22.54
N CYS A 231 19.24 12.32 -22.08
CA CYS A 231 19.99 11.41 -22.94
C CYS A 231 20.93 12.13 -23.93
N ASP A 232 21.48 13.26 -23.50
CA ASP A 232 22.25 14.21 -24.30
C ASP A 232 23.70 14.34 -23.83
N VAL A 233 24.12 13.53 -22.85
CA VAL A 233 25.51 13.52 -22.42
C VAL A 233 26.41 12.93 -23.50
N ASN A 234 27.62 13.46 -23.63
CA ASN A 234 28.54 13.16 -24.74
C ASN A 234 28.99 11.70 -24.84
N ASN A 235 28.70 10.85 -23.84
CA ASN A 235 29.13 9.46 -23.86
C ASN A 235 28.39 8.60 -24.90
N LEU A 236 27.21 9.04 -25.37
CA LEU A 236 26.47 8.42 -26.47
C LEU A 236 26.92 8.92 -27.84
N ALA A 237 27.52 10.12 -27.94
CA ALA A 237 27.91 10.70 -29.22
C ALA A 237 28.91 9.82 -30.00
N GLY A 238 29.81 9.15 -29.30
CA GLY A 238 30.72 8.19 -29.92
C GLY A 238 29.99 6.97 -30.48
N ALA A 239 28.96 6.48 -29.78
CA ALA A 239 28.17 5.33 -30.19
C ALA A 239 27.29 5.64 -31.41
N ASP A 240 26.69 6.84 -31.45
CA ASP A 240 25.86 7.33 -32.57
C ASP A 240 26.64 7.42 -33.89
N ASN A 241 27.94 7.71 -33.82
CA ASN A 241 28.82 7.78 -34.98
C ASN A 241 29.32 6.40 -35.47
N LEU A 242 28.97 5.31 -34.78
CA LEU A 242 29.39 3.96 -35.19
C LEU A 242 28.44 3.38 -36.23
N SER A 243 29.01 2.76 -37.28
CA SER A 243 28.24 1.86 -38.13
C SER A 243 28.17 0.46 -37.49
N TYR A 244 26.95 -0.10 -37.41
CA TYR A 244 26.69 -1.43 -36.88
C TYR A 244 26.36 -2.41 -38.02
N SER A 245 27.30 -3.31 -38.34
CA SER A 245 27.05 -4.41 -39.28
C SER A 245 26.37 -5.60 -38.60
N LEU A 246 25.83 -6.53 -39.40
CA LEU A 246 25.17 -7.74 -38.91
C LEU A 246 26.07 -8.49 -37.90
N GLY A 247 25.52 -8.78 -36.71
CA GLY A 247 26.22 -9.50 -35.65
C GLY A 247 27.12 -8.64 -34.75
N GLN A 248 27.27 -7.33 -35.00
CA GLN A 248 28.12 -6.44 -34.18
C GLN A 248 27.41 -5.81 -32.98
N THR A 249 26.12 -6.05 -32.80
CA THR A 249 25.31 -5.51 -31.71
C THR A 249 24.42 -6.61 -31.11
N VAL A 250 23.90 -6.37 -29.91
CA VAL A 250 22.92 -7.25 -29.23
C VAL A 250 21.47 -6.89 -29.57
N VAL A 251 21.24 -5.76 -30.26
CA VAL A 251 19.91 -5.27 -30.63
C VAL A 251 19.75 -5.19 -32.15
N SER A 252 18.51 -5.21 -32.63
CA SER A 252 18.19 -5.12 -34.06
C SER A 252 18.11 -3.69 -34.60
N ASP A 253 18.00 -2.70 -33.70
CA ASP A 253 17.73 -1.28 -33.99
C ASP A 253 18.73 -0.32 -33.32
N PRO A 254 20.05 -0.52 -33.49
CA PRO A 254 21.07 0.26 -32.78
C PRO A 254 20.99 1.77 -33.08
N ASP A 255 20.65 2.16 -34.32
CA ASP A 255 20.56 3.57 -34.74
C ASP A 255 19.46 4.33 -33.99
N VAL A 256 18.43 3.66 -33.51
CA VAL A 256 17.37 4.27 -32.68
C VAL A 256 17.72 4.15 -31.20
N ARG A 257 18.23 3.00 -30.79
CA ARG A 257 18.49 2.70 -29.38
C ARG A 257 19.69 3.47 -28.82
N TYR A 258 20.72 3.73 -29.63
CA TYR A 258 21.97 4.30 -29.18
C TYR A 258 22.12 5.79 -29.50
N ALA A 259 21.14 6.37 -30.20
CA ALA A 259 21.12 7.79 -30.52
C ALA A 259 20.93 8.66 -29.26
N PRO A 260 21.67 9.78 -29.13
CA PRO A 260 21.43 10.81 -28.13
C PRO A 260 20.25 11.67 -28.55
N ASN A 261 19.10 11.49 -27.90
CA ASN A 261 17.89 12.24 -28.24
C ASN A 261 16.94 12.35 -27.03
N ALA A 262 16.75 13.57 -26.54
CA ALA A 262 15.86 13.91 -25.43
C ALA A 262 14.37 13.64 -25.71
N THR A 263 13.99 13.55 -26.98
CA THR A 263 12.61 13.22 -27.41
C THR A 263 12.44 11.76 -27.79
N SER A 264 13.50 10.94 -27.65
CA SER A 264 13.42 9.51 -27.92
C SER A 264 12.44 8.85 -26.95
N PRO A 265 11.54 7.98 -27.42
CA PRO A 265 10.67 7.20 -26.54
C PRO A 265 11.46 6.22 -25.65
N MET A 266 12.77 6.04 -25.89
CA MET A 266 13.66 5.20 -25.09
C MET A 266 14.58 6.02 -24.18
N CYS A 267 14.40 7.33 -24.08
CA CYS A 267 15.20 8.14 -23.18
C CYS A 267 14.73 7.96 -21.74
N THR A 268 15.32 6.98 -21.05
CA THR A 268 15.11 6.68 -19.63
C THR A 268 15.65 7.77 -18.72
N GLY A 269 16.75 8.40 -19.15
CA GLY A 269 17.33 9.55 -18.46
C GLY A 269 18.20 9.18 -17.27
N ASP A 270 18.75 7.97 -17.21
CA ASP A 270 19.62 7.54 -16.11
C ASP A 270 20.78 8.52 -15.86
N VAL A 271 21.02 8.83 -14.58
CA VAL A 271 21.97 9.88 -14.21
C VAL A 271 22.88 9.47 -13.06
N ARG A 272 24.16 9.83 -13.18
CA ARG A 272 25.19 9.71 -12.15
C ARG A 272 25.51 11.11 -11.60
N PHE A 273 25.49 11.23 -10.29
CA PHE A 273 25.82 12.46 -9.55
C PHE A 273 27.22 12.41 -8.92
N GLY A 274 27.99 11.34 -9.16
CA GLY A 274 29.37 11.17 -8.66
C GLY A 274 29.55 10.02 -7.66
N GLY A 275 30.58 10.08 -6.83
CA GLY A 275 30.94 8.99 -5.92
C GLY A 275 31.71 7.84 -6.58
N THR A 276 32.16 6.87 -5.78
CA THR A 276 33.08 5.80 -6.21
C THR A 276 32.34 4.49 -6.47
N GLY A 277 32.65 3.84 -7.60
CA GLY A 277 32.01 2.61 -8.03
C GLY A 277 30.78 2.87 -8.90
N GLU A 278 30.01 1.81 -9.15
CA GLU A 278 28.80 1.86 -9.97
C GLU A 278 27.57 1.58 -9.11
N VAL A 279 26.48 2.32 -9.35
CA VAL A 279 25.21 2.03 -8.68
C VAL A 279 24.70 0.69 -9.21
N GLN A 280 24.48 -0.25 -8.30
CA GLN A 280 23.82 -1.52 -8.63
C GLN A 280 22.35 -1.41 -8.30
N THR A 281 21.48 -1.96 -9.15
CA THR A 281 20.04 -2.04 -8.89
C THR A 281 19.62 -3.49 -8.78
N GLN A 282 18.98 -3.84 -7.67
CA GLN A 282 18.45 -5.17 -7.43
C GLN A 282 16.92 -5.18 -7.50
N PHE A 283 16.40 -6.16 -8.25
CA PHE A 283 14.98 -6.48 -8.37
C PHE A 283 14.75 -7.82 -7.68
N THR A 284 13.96 -7.81 -6.61
CA THR A 284 13.65 -8.99 -5.79
C THR A 284 12.17 -9.30 -5.91
N MET A 285 11.86 -10.49 -6.44
CA MET A 285 10.49 -10.96 -6.54
C MET A 285 9.99 -11.51 -5.21
N ARG A 286 8.73 -11.23 -4.88
CA ARG A 286 8.06 -11.73 -3.68
C ARG A 286 6.71 -12.34 -4.02
N GLY A 287 6.47 -13.54 -3.48
CA GLY A 287 5.27 -14.34 -3.70
C GLY A 287 4.08 -13.87 -2.88
N LEU A 288 2.97 -14.60 -2.94
CA LEU A 288 1.73 -14.26 -2.22
C LEU A 288 1.94 -14.17 -0.69
N SER A 289 1.28 -13.21 -0.04
CA SER A 289 1.24 -13.08 1.42
C SER A 289 -0.19 -13.17 1.95
N GLN A 290 -0.30 -13.63 3.21
CA GLN A 290 -1.54 -13.53 3.99
C GLN A 290 -1.74 -12.13 4.60
N ASN A 291 -0.66 -11.35 4.74
CA ASN A 291 -0.68 -10.00 5.28
C ASN A 291 -0.47 -8.99 4.13
N ALA A 292 -1.57 -8.45 3.62
CA ALA A 292 -1.53 -7.52 2.50
C ALA A 292 -1.02 -6.10 2.86
N TRP A 293 -0.65 -5.82 4.11
CA TRP A 293 -0.22 -4.50 4.60
C TRP A 293 1.28 -4.33 4.74
N ASP A 294 1.96 -5.43 5.02
CA ASP A 294 3.40 -5.45 5.21
C ASP A 294 4.04 -6.03 3.95
N PRO A 295 4.67 -5.21 3.10
CA PRO A 295 5.28 -5.71 1.87
C PRO A 295 6.44 -6.69 2.16
N LEU A 296 7.03 -6.66 3.37
CA LEU A 296 8.06 -7.60 3.77
C LEU A 296 7.51 -8.97 4.18
N SER A 297 6.21 -9.06 4.48
CA SER A 297 5.55 -10.35 4.76
C SER A 297 5.40 -11.23 3.51
N TYR A 298 5.55 -10.65 2.31
CA TYR A 298 5.56 -11.36 1.04
C TYR A 298 6.90 -12.11 0.92
N PRO A 299 6.89 -13.45 0.86
CA PRO A 299 8.12 -14.24 0.89
C PRO A 299 8.95 -14.01 -0.37
N VAL A 300 10.27 -13.84 -0.21
CA VAL A 300 11.19 -13.72 -1.35
C VAL A 300 11.16 -15.02 -2.16
N MET A 301 11.01 -14.88 -3.48
CA MET A 301 11.05 -16.00 -4.41
C MET A 301 12.50 -16.39 -4.69
N THR A 302 12.79 -17.69 -4.62
CA THR A 302 14.16 -18.22 -4.75
C THR A 302 14.33 -19.21 -5.91
N SER A 303 13.27 -19.45 -6.69
CA SER A 303 13.37 -20.29 -7.89
C SER A 303 14.35 -19.68 -8.88
N ALA A 304 15.06 -20.49 -9.65
CA ALA A 304 16.07 -19.99 -10.59
C ALA A 304 15.52 -18.94 -11.58
N SER A 305 14.25 -19.08 -11.98
CA SER A 305 13.61 -18.12 -12.88
C SER A 305 13.24 -16.79 -12.21
N CYS A 306 13.10 -16.74 -10.88
CA CYS A 306 12.58 -15.58 -10.13
C CYS A 306 13.45 -15.15 -8.94
N ALA A 307 14.66 -15.71 -8.81
CA ALA A 307 15.64 -15.26 -7.84
C ALA A 307 15.99 -13.78 -8.08
N ALA A 308 16.40 -13.09 -7.00
CA ALA A 308 16.76 -11.69 -7.08
C ALA A 308 17.82 -11.42 -8.17
N LYS A 309 17.56 -10.44 -9.04
CA LYS A 309 18.46 -10.05 -10.12
C LYS A 309 19.07 -8.70 -9.81
N THR A 310 20.40 -8.63 -9.88
CA THR A 310 21.15 -7.39 -9.65
C THR A 310 21.81 -6.99 -10.96
N PHE A 311 21.59 -5.75 -11.37
CA PHE A 311 22.10 -5.16 -12.58
C PHE A 311 23.15 -4.11 -12.21
N ALA A 312 24.36 -4.28 -12.74
CA ALA A 312 25.45 -3.34 -12.48
C ALA A 312 25.32 -2.12 -13.39
N GLY A 313 25.50 -0.93 -12.82
CA GLY A 313 25.52 0.31 -13.57
C GLY A 313 26.76 0.47 -14.46
N TYR A 314 26.77 1.57 -15.21
CA TYR A 314 27.90 1.97 -16.04
C TYR A 314 27.92 3.48 -16.26
N ASP A 315 29.07 4.08 -15.97
CA ASP A 315 29.37 5.49 -16.24
C ASP A 315 30.66 5.58 -17.07
N GLY A 316 30.54 5.51 -18.39
CA GLY A 316 31.67 5.51 -19.30
C GLY A 316 31.30 5.73 -20.76
N ASP A 317 32.29 5.58 -21.63
CA ASP A 317 32.15 5.76 -23.08
C ASP A 317 31.35 4.62 -23.73
N MET A 318 30.12 4.93 -24.13
CA MET A 318 29.18 3.93 -24.66
C MET A 318 29.63 3.36 -26.00
N ALA A 319 30.44 4.09 -26.79
CA ALA A 319 30.97 3.60 -28.06
C ALA A 319 31.80 2.32 -27.87
N LYS A 320 32.47 2.21 -26.72
CA LYS A 320 33.34 1.08 -26.40
C LYS A 320 32.59 -0.13 -25.88
N VAL A 321 31.39 0.02 -25.33
CA VAL A 321 30.69 -1.10 -24.68
C VAL A 321 29.43 -1.55 -25.42
N LEU A 322 28.98 -0.82 -26.45
CA LEU A 322 27.79 -1.19 -27.23
C LEU A 322 28.07 -2.03 -28.48
N LYS A 323 29.32 -2.03 -28.98
CA LYS A 323 29.73 -2.78 -30.18
C LYS A 323 30.54 -4.03 -29.80
N LYS A 324 30.19 -5.20 -30.35
CA LYS A 324 30.80 -6.52 -30.07
C LYS A 324 32.20 -6.71 -30.67
N ASN A 325 33.06 -5.71 -30.61
CA ASN A 325 34.38 -5.75 -31.24
C ASN A 325 35.49 -5.05 -30.44
N SER A 326 35.22 -4.69 -29.19
CA SER A 326 36.17 -4.02 -28.30
C SER A 326 36.52 -4.89 -27.08
N PRO A 327 37.73 -4.72 -26.51
CA PRO A 327 38.07 -5.30 -25.21
C PRO A 327 37.10 -4.88 -24.10
N GLU A 328 36.62 -3.64 -24.14
CA GLU A 328 35.68 -3.09 -23.15
C GLU A 328 34.32 -3.77 -23.20
N TYR A 329 33.78 -4.08 -24.40
CA TYR A 329 32.58 -4.89 -24.54
C TYR A 329 32.78 -6.27 -23.91
N ASN A 330 33.93 -6.92 -24.16
CA ASN A 330 34.20 -8.25 -23.60
C ASN A 330 34.31 -8.22 -22.06
N ALA A 331 34.77 -7.10 -21.49
CA ALA A 331 34.83 -6.90 -20.05
C ALA A 331 33.46 -6.59 -19.44
N ARG A 332 32.59 -5.87 -20.17
CA ARG A 332 31.27 -5.41 -19.73
C ARG A 332 30.16 -5.70 -20.76
N PRO A 333 29.94 -6.97 -21.14
CA PRO A 333 28.90 -7.31 -22.13
C PRO A 333 27.49 -7.08 -21.60
N ASP A 334 27.36 -7.01 -20.27
CA ASP A 334 26.13 -6.68 -19.55
C ASP A 334 25.59 -5.30 -19.88
N VAL A 335 26.45 -4.31 -20.17
CA VAL A 335 26.03 -2.94 -20.47
C VAL A 335 25.21 -2.92 -21.76
N ALA A 336 25.75 -3.44 -22.85
CA ALA A 336 25.00 -3.56 -24.10
C ALA A 336 23.76 -4.42 -23.92
N ALA A 337 23.86 -5.52 -23.16
CA ALA A 337 22.73 -6.40 -22.93
C ALA A 337 21.57 -5.66 -22.25
N ASN A 338 21.83 -4.82 -21.25
CA ASN A 338 20.79 -4.19 -20.44
C ASN A 338 20.30 -2.85 -21.00
N PHE A 339 21.18 -2.10 -21.67
CA PHE A 339 20.90 -0.73 -22.10
C PHE A 339 19.66 -0.66 -22.99
N ARG A 340 18.64 0.06 -22.49
CA ARG A 340 17.36 0.28 -23.16
C ARG A 340 16.75 -1.03 -23.66
N GLN A 341 16.80 -2.11 -22.87
CA GLN A 341 16.22 -3.39 -23.27
C GLN A 341 15.29 -3.94 -22.19
N TRP A 342 14.25 -4.63 -22.64
CA TRP A 342 13.42 -5.46 -21.77
C TRP A 342 14.22 -6.67 -21.29
N LYS A 343 14.25 -6.88 -19.97
CA LYS A 343 14.88 -8.02 -19.32
C LYS A 343 13.91 -8.76 -18.43
N PRO A 344 13.83 -10.10 -18.55
CA PRO A 344 13.01 -10.89 -17.67
C PRO A 344 13.54 -10.78 -16.24
N LEU A 345 12.68 -10.38 -15.31
CA LEU A 345 12.91 -10.46 -13.86
C LEU A 345 12.47 -11.81 -13.33
N CYS A 346 11.32 -12.30 -13.78
CA CYS A 346 10.75 -13.55 -13.34
C CYS A 346 9.81 -14.16 -14.37
N THR A 347 9.93 -15.48 -14.56
CA THR A 347 8.98 -16.28 -15.35
C THR A 347 8.46 -17.41 -14.47
N MET A 348 7.16 -17.38 -14.18
CA MET A 348 6.45 -18.43 -13.48
C MET A 348 5.68 -19.28 -14.49
N THR A 349 5.73 -20.60 -14.31
CA THR A 349 5.09 -21.59 -15.19
C THR A 349 4.46 -22.69 -14.35
N GLY A 350 3.45 -23.37 -14.89
CA GLY A 350 2.78 -24.49 -14.20
C GLY A 350 1.54 -24.07 -13.41
N GLY A 351 0.94 -22.94 -13.78
CA GLY A 351 -0.17 -22.33 -13.06
C GLY A 351 0.30 -21.29 -12.05
N VAL A 352 -0.24 -20.09 -12.16
CA VAL A 352 0.01 -18.95 -11.29
C VAL A 352 -1.32 -18.54 -10.69
N SER A 353 -1.42 -18.63 -9.37
CA SER A 353 -2.64 -18.26 -8.66
C SER A 353 -2.85 -16.75 -8.69
N LYS A 354 -4.11 -16.35 -8.79
CA LYS A 354 -4.57 -14.97 -8.64
C LYS A 354 -4.12 -14.40 -7.29
N GLY A 355 -4.00 -13.08 -7.23
CA GLY A 355 -3.53 -12.37 -6.05
C GLY A 355 -2.45 -11.36 -6.41
N THR A 356 -1.80 -10.83 -5.38
CA THR A 356 -0.77 -9.80 -5.55
C THR A 356 0.60 -10.38 -5.28
N TYR A 357 1.52 -10.19 -6.23
CA TYR A 357 2.95 -10.44 -6.10
C TYR A 357 3.64 -9.07 -5.97
N LEU A 358 4.85 -9.02 -5.40
CA LEU A 358 5.61 -7.77 -5.32
C LEU A 358 6.95 -7.88 -6.04
N VAL A 359 7.36 -6.77 -6.65
CA VAL A 359 8.78 -6.50 -6.98
C VAL A 359 9.29 -5.50 -5.96
N GLN A 360 10.30 -5.89 -5.19
CA GLN A 360 11.08 -4.95 -4.39
C GLN A 360 12.28 -4.50 -5.19
N ILE A 361 12.47 -3.19 -5.31
CA ILE A 361 13.55 -2.58 -6.08
C ILE A 361 14.36 -1.67 -5.17
N LYS A 362 15.67 -1.91 -5.12
CA LYS A 362 16.59 -1.14 -4.28
C LYS A 362 17.99 -1.06 -4.88
N THR A 363 18.75 -0.07 -4.42
CA THR A 363 20.17 0.12 -4.77
C THR A 363 21.10 -0.03 -3.57
N ASN A 364 20.55 0.06 -2.36
CA ASN A 364 21.28 0.05 -1.10
C ASN A 364 21.61 -1.37 -0.61
N GLY A 365 22.75 -1.51 0.03
CA GLY A 365 23.26 -2.77 0.58
C GLY A 365 23.74 -3.75 -0.49
N LEU A 366 24.12 -3.28 -1.68
CA LEU A 366 24.51 -4.11 -2.83
C LEU A 366 26.02 -4.07 -3.13
N GLY A 367 26.80 -3.33 -2.35
CA GLY A 367 28.25 -3.29 -2.52
C GLY A 367 28.69 -2.29 -3.59
N SER A 368 28.17 -1.08 -3.54
CA SER A 368 28.74 0.16 -4.12
C SER A 368 27.94 1.38 -3.65
N ASP A 369 27.56 1.37 -2.37
CA ASP A 369 26.68 2.37 -1.77
C ASP A 369 27.34 3.75 -1.61
N ALA A 370 28.58 3.91 -2.10
CA ALA A 370 29.30 5.17 -2.23
C ALA A 370 29.09 5.84 -3.61
N ALA A 371 28.52 5.12 -4.58
CA ALA A 371 28.10 5.68 -5.86
C ALA A 371 26.77 6.43 -5.71
N SER A 372 26.65 7.56 -6.39
CA SER A 372 25.51 8.47 -6.34
C SER A 372 24.79 8.58 -7.68
N GLY A 373 23.53 8.19 -7.79
CA GLY A 373 22.78 8.28 -9.04
C GLY A 373 21.33 7.81 -8.93
N HIS A 374 20.57 8.07 -9.98
CA HIS A 374 19.19 7.63 -10.16
C HIS A 374 19.10 6.63 -11.31
N ASN A 375 18.55 5.46 -11.02
CA ASN A 375 18.21 4.46 -12.02
C ASN A 375 16.73 4.59 -12.39
N ARG A 376 16.45 4.74 -13.68
CA ARG A 376 15.14 4.98 -14.25
C ARG A 376 14.75 3.85 -15.19
N PHE A 377 13.60 3.26 -14.95
CA PHE A 377 13.20 2.01 -15.58
C PHE A 377 11.68 1.97 -15.80
N SER A 378 11.21 0.93 -16.49
CA SER A 378 9.79 0.57 -16.54
C SER A 378 9.60 -0.89 -16.19
N LEU A 379 8.40 -1.25 -15.75
CA LEU A 379 8.00 -2.62 -15.48
C LEU A 379 6.88 -3.03 -16.42
N ARG A 380 6.85 -4.31 -16.82
CA ARG A 380 5.68 -4.90 -17.47
C ARG A 380 5.50 -6.35 -17.06
N ALA A 381 4.29 -6.86 -17.25
CA ALA A 381 4.00 -8.25 -17.02
C ALA A 381 2.93 -8.76 -18.00
N TYR A 382 3.07 -10.01 -18.43
CA TYR A 382 2.16 -10.66 -19.37
C TYR A 382 2.15 -12.16 -19.15
N GLY A 383 1.02 -12.79 -19.49
CA GLY A 383 0.88 -14.24 -19.48
C GLY A 383 1.19 -14.88 -20.83
N SER A 384 0.90 -16.18 -20.93
CA SER A 384 1.09 -16.96 -22.17
C SER A 384 0.00 -16.68 -23.22
N SER A 385 -1.19 -16.28 -22.80
CA SER A 385 -2.31 -15.99 -23.69
C SER A 385 -2.40 -14.50 -23.98
N GLY A 386 -2.90 -14.14 -25.17
CA GLY A 386 -3.17 -12.76 -25.51
C GLY A 386 -4.21 -12.09 -24.62
N GLY A 387 -5.07 -12.83 -23.91
CA GLY A 387 -6.03 -12.25 -22.96
C GLY A 387 -5.45 -12.03 -21.57
N ASP A 388 -4.41 -12.76 -21.17
CA ASP A 388 -3.88 -12.75 -19.80
C ASP A 388 -3.41 -11.34 -19.37
N LYS A 389 -2.87 -10.56 -20.32
CA LYS A 389 -2.43 -9.18 -20.09
C LYS A 389 -3.53 -8.24 -19.59
N ASP A 390 -4.80 -8.53 -19.88
CA ASP A 390 -5.94 -7.70 -19.46
C ASP A 390 -6.36 -7.93 -18.00
N HIS A 391 -5.77 -8.97 -17.39
CA HIS A 391 -6.03 -9.44 -16.03
C HIS A 391 -4.86 -9.16 -15.08
N ILE A 392 -3.91 -8.33 -15.53
CA ILE A 392 -2.68 -7.96 -14.83
C ILE A 392 -2.67 -6.45 -14.64
N SER A 393 -2.33 -6.01 -13.43
CA SER A 393 -2.06 -4.60 -13.14
C SER A 393 -0.74 -4.46 -12.37
N ILE A 394 0.05 -3.43 -12.70
CA ILE A 394 1.29 -3.07 -12.02
C ILE A 394 1.17 -1.67 -11.46
N SER A 395 1.38 -1.52 -10.16
CA SER A 395 1.24 -0.24 -9.46
C SER A 395 2.28 -0.08 -8.36
N GLY A 396 2.60 1.16 -7.99
CA GLY A 396 3.35 1.43 -6.76
C GLY A 396 2.51 1.00 -5.54
N TYR A 397 3.12 0.29 -4.59
CA TYR A 397 2.39 -0.30 -3.46
C TYR A 397 1.92 0.76 -2.45
N ALA A 398 2.82 1.62 -1.97
CA ALA A 398 2.51 2.68 -1.00
C ALA A 398 3.07 4.06 -1.36
N LYS A 399 4.08 4.05 -2.23
CA LYS A 399 4.81 5.23 -2.68
C LYS A 399 5.36 4.97 -4.08
N MET A 400 5.65 6.03 -4.79
CA MET A 400 6.34 5.96 -6.08
C MET A 400 7.33 7.11 -6.22
N ALA A 401 8.39 6.87 -6.99
CA ALA A 401 9.21 7.91 -7.54
C ALA A 401 9.17 7.82 -9.07
N MET A 402 9.04 8.97 -9.72
CA MET A 402 8.91 9.05 -11.16
C MET A 402 9.74 10.20 -11.74
N TYR A 403 10.25 9.98 -12.94
CA TYR A 403 10.86 11.01 -13.77
C TYR A 403 9.95 11.29 -14.97
N GLY A 404 9.54 12.56 -15.13
CA GLY A 404 8.69 12.98 -16.24
C GLY A 404 9.50 13.17 -17.51
N ASN A 405 9.16 12.43 -18.57
CA ASN A 405 9.88 12.47 -19.85
C ASN A 405 9.27 13.44 -20.89
N THR A 406 8.50 14.45 -20.44
CA THR A 406 7.80 15.41 -21.31
C THR A 406 8.30 16.84 -21.10
N PRO A 407 9.49 17.21 -21.62
CA PRO A 407 9.92 18.61 -21.60
C PRO A 407 8.92 19.48 -22.36
N ASN A 408 8.53 20.62 -21.78
CA ASN A 408 7.52 21.55 -22.29
C ASN A 408 6.09 20.97 -22.43
N GLY A 409 5.80 19.85 -21.74
CA GLY A 409 4.58 19.08 -21.92
C GLY A 409 3.62 19.07 -20.73
N THR A 410 2.52 18.35 -20.92
CA THR A 410 1.61 17.94 -19.86
C THR A 410 1.68 16.43 -19.72
N SER A 411 2.13 15.94 -18.56
CA SER A 411 2.03 14.51 -18.22
C SER A 411 0.64 14.23 -17.65
N LYS A 412 -0.05 13.23 -18.23
CA LYS A 412 -1.31 12.69 -17.74
C LYS A 412 -1.13 11.23 -17.41
N PHE A 413 -1.37 10.85 -16.17
CA PHE A 413 -1.27 9.46 -15.75
C PHE A 413 -2.25 9.16 -14.62
N TYR A 414 -2.42 7.88 -14.36
CA TYR A 414 -3.22 7.40 -13.24
C TYR A 414 -2.48 7.66 -11.94
N LEU A 415 -3.15 8.30 -10.99
CA LEU A 415 -2.55 8.65 -9.70
C LEU A 415 -2.71 7.51 -8.70
N ALA A 416 -3.96 7.15 -8.41
CA ALA A 416 -4.30 6.35 -7.24
C ALA A 416 -5.66 5.67 -7.40
N LYS A 417 -5.79 4.40 -7.02
CA LYS A 417 -7.08 3.69 -7.03
C LYS A 417 -7.90 4.03 -5.78
N VAL A 418 -9.04 4.69 -5.97
CA VAL A 418 -9.99 5.05 -4.89
C VAL A 418 -11.34 4.40 -5.18
N PRO A 419 -11.64 3.23 -4.59
CA PRO A 419 -12.89 2.51 -4.81
C PRO A 419 -14.14 3.28 -4.37
N THR A 420 -15.32 2.91 -4.87
CA THR A 420 -16.62 3.53 -4.51
C THR A 420 -16.85 3.54 -2.99
N GLY A 421 -16.32 2.52 -2.28
CA GLY A 421 -16.39 2.41 -0.82
C GLY A 421 -15.79 3.59 -0.04
N SER A 422 -14.94 4.38 -0.69
CA SER A 422 -14.24 5.54 -0.13
C SER A 422 -15.09 6.81 -0.05
N ARG A 423 -16.34 6.78 -0.57
CA ARG A 423 -17.25 7.93 -0.52
C ARG A 423 -17.40 8.52 0.88
N GLY A 424 -17.34 9.85 0.96
CA GLY A 424 -17.37 10.61 2.21
C GLY A 424 -16.07 10.59 3.03
N GLN A 425 -14.99 9.97 2.52
CA GLN A 425 -13.66 10.04 3.13
C GLN A 425 -12.81 11.14 2.47
N LEU A 426 -11.61 11.38 3.00
CA LEU A 426 -10.65 12.30 2.40
C LEU A 426 -9.56 11.50 1.69
N PHE A 427 -9.35 11.73 0.40
CA PHE A 427 -8.13 11.28 -0.27
C PHE A 427 -7.02 12.31 0.00
N THR A 428 -5.81 11.87 0.33
CA THR A 428 -4.64 12.74 0.46
C THR A 428 -3.53 12.22 -0.45
N VAL A 429 -2.96 13.11 -1.24
CA VAL A 429 -1.73 12.85 -2.00
C VAL A 429 -0.66 13.80 -1.50
N ARG A 430 0.53 13.28 -1.25
CA ARG A 430 1.73 14.05 -0.89
C ARG A 430 2.70 13.99 -2.06
N LEU A 431 3.20 15.15 -2.45
CA LEU A 431 4.03 15.37 -3.62
C LEU A 431 5.33 16.02 -3.19
N PHE A 432 6.46 15.39 -3.45
CA PHE A 432 7.79 15.92 -3.17
C PHE A 432 8.46 16.34 -4.47
N ASP A 433 9.11 17.50 -4.42
CA ASP A 433 9.96 18.03 -5.48
C ASP A 433 9.24 18.36 -6.79
N ILE A 434 7.95 18.69 -6.72
CA ILE A 434 7.18 19.10 -7.90
C ILE A 434 7.60 20.46 -8.48
N GLY A 435 8.52 21.18 -7.82
CA GLY A 435 8.99 22.49 -8.26
C GLY A 435 10.04 22.44 -9.38
N ASP A 436 10.66 21.29 -9.61
CA ASP A 436 11.71 21.20 -10.62
C ASP A 436 11.18 21.46 -12.04
N GLY A 437 11.98 22.19 -12.82
CA GLY A 437 11.62 22.63 -14.16
C GLY A 437 10.41 23.57 -14.22
N ALA A 438 9.79 23.95 -13.10
CA ALA A 438 8.58 24.75 -13.10
C ALA A 438 8.83 26.17 -13.65
N THR A 439 7.97 26.58 -14.58
CA THR A 439 7.94 27.94 -15.16
C THR A 439 6.64 28.65 -14.78
N ALA A 440 6.47 29.90 -15.24
CA ALA A 440 5.25 30.63 -14.96
C ALA A 440 4.03 29.89 -15.56
N GLY A 441 3.09 29.52 -14.70
CA GLY A 441 1.87 28.80 -15.09
C GLY A 441 1.93 27.28 -14.95
N SER A 442 3.01 26.70 -14.39
CA SER A 442 3.04 25.27 -14.06
C SER A 442 1.97 24.91 -13.04
N THR A 443 1.33 23.75 -13.21
CA THR A 443 0.25 23.30 -12.33
C THR A 443 0.24 21.80 -12.15
N VAL A 444 -0.21 21.35 -10.97
CA VAL A 444 -0.57 19.96 -10.72
C VAL A 444 -2.04 19.89 -10.34
N LYS A 445 -2.83 19.12 -11.07
CA LYS A 445 -4.27 18.97 -10.84
C LYS A 445 -4.63 17.51 -10.55
N VAL A 446 -5.29 17.30 -9.40
CA VAL A 446 -5.88 15.99 -9.07
C VAL A 446 -7.26 15.90 -9.73
N MET A 447 -7.45 14.88 -10.57
CA MET A 447 -8.67 14.66 -11.32
C MET A 447 -9.38 13.38 -10.86
N PRO A 448 -10.72 13.37 -10.83
CA PRO A 448 -11.48 12.15 -10.59
C PRO A 448 -11.31 11.13 -11.72
N PRO A 449 -11.74 9.87 -11.48
CA PRO A 449 -11.86 8.87 -12.53
C PRO A 449 -12.75 9.39 -13.65
N GLN A 450 -12.45 9.01 -14.89
CA GLN A 450 -13.16 9.52 -16.07
C GLN A 450 -14.66 9.16 -16.03
N GLU A 451 -14.98 7.99 -15.50
CA GLU A 451 -16.33 7.47 -15.36
C GLU A 451 -17.18 8.19 -14.30
N TYR A 452 -16.57 8.95 -13.38
CA TYR A 452 -17.33 9.70 -12.38
C TYR A 452 -18.09 10.89 -12.99
N GLY A 453 -17.59 11.44 -14.10
CA GLY A 453 -18.27 12.47 -14.88
C GLY A 453 -18.45 13.85 -14.21
N ASN A 454 -17.93 14.06 -12.99
CA ASN A 454 -17.96 15.34 -12.26
C ASN A 454 -16.55 15.72 -11.81
N THR A 455 -16.35 16.95 -11.31
CA THR A 455 -15.09 17.40 -10.71
C THR A 455 -15.10 17.24 -9.19
N PHE A 456 -13.90 17.14 -8.59
CA PHE A 456 -13.77 17.25 -7.14
C PHE A 456 -13.77 18.72 -6.72
N SER A 457 -14.21 18.99 -5.48
CA SER A 457 -14.29 20.34 -4.91
C SER A 457 -13.97 20.32 -3.42
N GLY A 458 -13.70 21.51 -2.86
CA GLY A 458 -13.33 21.64 -1.44
C GLY A 458 -11.91 21.16 -1.12
N CYS A 459 -11.06 21.01 -2.13
CA CYS A 459 -9.68 20.58 -1.97
C CYS A 459 -8.85 21.58 -1.17
N GLN A 460 -7.92 21.08 -0.36
CA GLN A 460 -7.06 21.86 0.51
C GLN A 460 -5.59 21.50 0.28
N GLY A 461 -4.74 22.51 0.21
CA GLY A 461 -3.29 22.39 0.17
C GLY A 461 -2.68 22.62 1.55
N SER A 462 -1.61 21.88 1.86
CA SER A 462 -0.77 22.08 3.04
C SER A 462 0.70 21.85 2.67
N GLY A 463 1.61 22.65 3.21
CA GLY A 463 3.04 22.61 2.89
C GLY A 463 3.50 23.92 2.23
N VAL A 464 3.90 23.86 0.97
CA VAL A 464 4.43 25.01 0.21
C VAL A 464 3.32 25.94 -0.31
N GLN A 465 2.16 25.39 -0.68
CA GLN A 465 0.92 26.11 -0.94
C GLN A 465 -0.13 25.68 0.09
N ASN A 466 -0.56 26.65 0.92
CA ASN A 466 -1.53 26.41 1.99
C ASN A 466 -2.90 27.01 1.64
N GLY A 467 -3.97 26.30 2.03
CA GLY A 467 -5.35 26.77 1.93
C GLY A 467 -6.13 26.16 0.76
N ALA A 468 -7.26 26.77 0.42
CA ALA A 468 -8.20 26.21 -0.54
C ALA A 468 -7.63 26.15 -1.96
N LEU A 469 -7.80 24.99 -2.61
CA LEU A 469 -7.38 24.75 -3.99
C LEU A 469 -8.59 24.75 -4.91
N THR A 470 -8.61 25.70 -5.86
CA THR A 470 -9.66 25.77 -6.87
C THR A 470 -9.50 24.59 -7.83
N ASP A 471 -10.58 23.85 -8.08
CA ASP A 471 -10.59 22.68 -8.97
C ASP A 471 -9.47 21.66 -8.66
N CYS A 472 -9.11 21.56 -7.36
CA CYS A 472 -8.06 20.66 -6.85
C CYS A 472 -6.71 20.83 -7.56
N THR A 473 -6.39 22.07 -7.93
CA THR A 473 -5.19 22.46 -8.66
C THR A 473 -4.21 23.22 -7.77
N ILE A 474 -2.95 22.79 -7.77
CA ILE A 474 -1.80 23.48 -7.18
C ILE A 474 -1.15 24.34 -8.27
N ASN A 475 -0.78 25.59 -7.93
CA ASN A 475 0.08 26.41 -8.78
C ASN A 475 1.53 26.14 -8.37
N VAL A 476 2.26 25.50 -9.27
CA VAL A 476 3.61 25.03 -9.00
C VAL A 476 4.60 26.17 -9.25
N SER A 477 5.59 26.29 -8.36
CA SER A 477 6.71 27.21 -8.53
C SER A 477 8.02 26.50 -8.25
N SER A 478 9.12 27.04 -8.78
CA SER A 478 10.46 26.52 -8.50
C SER A 478 10.86 26.57 -7.01
N ALA A 479 10.16 27.37 -6.19
CA ALA A 479 10.35 27.36 -4.74
C ALA A 479 9.90 26.06 -4.07
N PHE A 480 9.17 25.18 -4.78
CA PHE A 480 8.69 23.90 -4.26
C PHE A 480 9.76 22.80 -4.38
N ASN A 481 10.92 23.11 -4.99
CA ASN A 481 12.03 22.18 -5.15
C ASN A 481 12.50 21.65 -3.79
N GLY A 482 12.62 20.33 -3.66
CA GLY A 482 13.02 19.63 -2.44
C GLY A 482 12.02 19.76 -1.28
N GLN A 483 10.76 20.11 -1.54
CA GLN A 483 9.74 20.31 -0.51
C GLN A 483 8.49 19.45 -0.74
N TRP A 484 7.80 19.12 0.36
CA TRP A 484 6.55 18.38 0.34
C TRP A 484 5.34 19.33 0.17
N GLN A 485 4.40 18.93 -0.67
CA GLN A 485 3.06 19.50 -0.82
C GLN A 485 2.02 18.40 -0.62
N ASP A 486 1.11 18.61 0.32
CA ASP A 486 -0.04 17.74 0.54
C ASP A 486 -1.28 18.34 -0.14
N VAL A 487 -2.06 17.50 -0.84
CA VAL A 487 -3.38 17.84 -1.39
C VAL A 487 -4.41 16.91 -0.80
N THR A 488 -5.31 17.47 -0.01
CA THR A 488 -6.47 16.77 0.55
C THR A 488 -7.69 17.02 -0.32
N VAL A 489 -8.30 15.93 -0.79
CA VAL A 489 -9.45 15.89 -1.69
C VAL A 489 -10.64 15.25 -0.98
N PRO A 490 -11.70 15.99 -0.68
CA PRO A 490 -12.94 15.41 -0.18
C PRO A 490 -13.59 14.51 -1.24
N ILE A 491 -13.76 13.22 -0.94
CA ILE A 491 -14.46 12.29 -1.82
C ILE A 491 -15.98 12.49 -1.63
N PRO A 492 -16.73 12.91 -2.67
CA PRO A 492 -18.15 13.21 -2.54
C PRO A 492 -18.97 12.02 -2.00
N SER A 493 -20.04 12.30 -1.26
CA SER A 493 -20.94 11.25 -0.72
C SER A 493 -21.64 10.46 -1.84
N GLY A 494 -21.88 11.08 -2.98
CA GLY A 494 -22.40 10.44 -4.20
C GLY A 494 -21.33 9.88 -5.14
N TYR A 495 -20.07 9.76 -4.71
CA TYR A 495 -19.00 9.19 -5.53
C TYR A 495 -19.29 7.73 -5.90
N THR A 496 -19.15 7.42 -7.19
CA THR A 496 -19.28 6.08 -7.77
C THR A 496 -18.27 5.92 -8.90
N CYS A 497 -17.71 4.73 -9.05
CA CYS A 497 -16.80 4.36 -10.13
C CYS A 497 -16.98 2.89 -10.53
N GLN A 498 -16.24 2.42 -11.53
CA GLN A 498 -16.33 1.03 -12.00
C GLN A 498 -15.40 0.11 -11.19
N ASP A 499 -15.84 -0.32 -9.99
CA ASP A 499 -15.00 -1.12 -9.08
C ASP A 499 -14.51 -2.45 -9.69
N THR A 500 -15.24 -3.01 -10.65
CA THR A 500 -14.90 -4.27 -11.33
C THR A 500 -13.93 -4.10 -12.50
N SER A 501 -13.70 -2.86 -12.96
CA SER A 501 -12.77 -2.60 -14.06
C SER A 501 -11.33 -2.48 -13.51
N PRO A 502 -10.32 -3.10 -14.14
CA PRO A 502 -8.92 -2.89 -13.78
C PRO A 502 -8.50 -1.42 -13.82
N THR A 503 -9.01 -0.68 -14.81
CA THR A 503 -8.78 0.77 -15.02
C THR A 503 -9.82 1.66 -14.34
N GLY A 504 -10.86 1.08 -13.75
CA GLY A 504 -11.88 1.81 -13.01
C GLY A 504 -11.43 2.25 -11.63
N CYS A 505 -12.06 3.31 -11.12
CA CYS A 505 -11.83 3.92 -9.82
C CYS A 505 -10.45 4.58 -9.66
N TRP A 506 -9.71 4.77 -10.74
CA TRP A 506 -8.42 5.45 -10.68
C TRP A 506 -8.58 6.95 -10.81
N LEU A 507 -8.20 7.67 -9.75
CA LEU A 507 -7.94 9.10 -9.84
C LEU A 507 -6.80 9.29 -10.83
N ARG A 508 -6.86 10.42 -11.53
CA ARG A 508 -5.87 10.80 -12.53
C ARG A 508 -5.19 12.07 -12.04
N LEU A 509 -4.02 12.34 -12.60
CA LEU A 509 -3.34 13.59 -12.36
C LEU A 509 -2.87 14.19 -13.68
N GLU A 510 -2.96 15.51 -13.74
CA GLU A 510 -2.42 16.31 -14.83
C GLU A 510 -1.30 17.18 -14.24
N PHE A 511 -0.06 16.93 -14.68
CA PHE A 511 1.08 17.77 -14.35
C PHE A 511 1.46 18.54 -15.60
N TYR A 512 1.15 19.83 -15.58
CA TYR A 512 1.62 20.78 -16.59
C TYR A 512 2.89 21.46 -16.09
N TYR A 513 4.01 21.20 -16.76
CA TYR A 513 5.30 21.74 -16.37
C TYR A 513 5.50 23.20 -16.80
N GLY A 514 4.62 23.74 -17.65
CA GLY A 514 4.70 25.11 -18.15
C GLY A 514 5.48 25.24 -19.47
N PRO A 515 5.32 26.35 -20.21
CA PRO A 515 6.06 26.59 -21.44
C PRO A 515 7.56 26.74 -21.15
N GLY A 516 8.42 26.19 -22.00
CA GLY A 516 9.87 26.30 -21.85
C GLY A 516 10.47 25.40 -20.76
N SER A 517 9.65 24.60 -20.07
CA SER A 517 10.10 23.72 -18.99
C SER A 517 11.01 22.59 -19.48
N GLY A 518 12.07 22.35 -18.71
CA GLY A 518 12.93 21.18 -18.87
C GLY A 518 13.17 20.54 -17.51
N PRO A 519 12.25 19.68 -17.02
CA PRO A 519 12.48 18.94 -15.78
C PRO A 519 13.75 18.09 -15.90
N ALA A 520 14.50 18.02 -14.82
CA ALA A 520 15.75 17.30 -14.65
C ALA A 520 15.70 16.36 -13.44
N ASP A 521 14.86 16.66 -12.46
CA ASP A 521 14.75 15.90 -11.23
C ASP A 521 13.61 14.88 -11.25
N THR A 522 13.74 13.91 -10.36
CA THR A 522 12.69 12.95 -10.05
C THR A 522 11.63 13.63 -9.18
N THR A 523 10.44 13.06 -9.05
CA THR A 523 9.48 13.50 -8.02
C THR A 523 8.99 12.28 -7.23
N SER A 524 8.72 12.46 -5.94
CA SER A 524 8.32 11.38 -5.02
C SER A 524 6.91 11.59 -4.46
N TRP A 525 6.11 10.53 -4.44
CA TRP A 525 4.66 10.63 -4.26
C TRP A 525 4.19 9.55 -3.29
N THR A 526 3.25 9.92 -2.42
CA THR A 526 2.49 8.98 -1.58
C THR A 526 1.03 9.33 -1.64
N ALA A 527 0.15 8.34 -1.55
CA ALA A 527 -1.28 8.57 -1.51
C ALA A 527 -1.94 7.69 -0.45
N ASN A 528 -2.95 8.24 0.21
CA ASN A 528 -3.74 7.54 1.21
C ASN A 528 -5.19 8.03 1.19
N VAL A 529 -6.11 7.17 1.60
CA VAL A 529 -7.49 7.57 1.92
C VAL A 529 -7.61 7.61 3.44
N ALA A 530 -8.08 8.72 3.99
CA ALA A 530 -8.08 9.01 5.42
C ALA A 530 -8.88 7.99 6.24
N GLY A 531 -8.14 7.34 7.13
CA GLY A 531 -8.54 6.30 8.07
C GLY A 531 -7.30 5.45 8.36
N ASP A 532 -7.10 5.00 9.60
CA ASP A 532 -6.06 4.00 9.86
C ASP A 532 -6.28 2.80 8.92
N PRO A 533 -5.20 2.13 8.46
CA PRO A 533 -5.33 1.01 7.52
C PRO A 533 -6.34 -0.01 8.01
N VAL A 534 -6.38 -0.23 9.33
CA VAL A 534 -7.50 -0.88 9.98
C VAL A 534 -7.96 -0.04 11.17
N ARG A 535 -9.26 0.26 11.23
CA ARG A 535 -9.89 0.85 12.42
C ARG A 535 -11.16 0.14 12.81
N LEU A 536 -11.43 0.09 14.12
CA LEU A 536 -12.77 -0.18 14.61
C LEU A 536 -13.65 1.05 14.33
N VAL A 537 -14.81 0.82 13.74
CA VAL A 537 -15.79 1.87 13.42
C VAL A 537 -17.08 1.73 14.23
N GLU A 538 -17.17 0.68 15.05
CA GLU A 538 -18.24 0.42 16.02
C GLU A 538 -17.69 -0.37 17.21
#